data_AF-A0A957RMM1-F1
#
_entry.id   AF-A0A957RMM1-F1
#
_cell.length_a   1.000
_cell.length_b   1.000
_cell.length_c   1.000
_cell.angle_alpha   90.00
_cell.angle_beta   90.00
_cell.angle_gamma   90.00
#
_symmetry.space_group_name_H-M   'P 1'
#
loop_
_entity.id
_entity.type
_entity.pdbx_description
1 polymer ?
#
loop_
_entity_poly.entity_id
_entity_poly.type
_entity_poly.pdbx_seq_one_letter_code
_entity_poly.pdbx_strand_id
1 'polypeptide(L)'
;TTPGTTMTKMFELWQQGVNLPLDVSQTYPVDRPERFMRGGHGLFSTAADYLRFAQMMLNGGELDGTRILGRKTLEVMHTNHVPRTLLPYELGGVAWPGYGFGLGERVLEDVGLSNMMGSPGEFGWSGAAKTYYWCDPAEEMVGVFMTQLQSPDEPQMTFRTLAYQAIVD
;
A
#
# COMPACT_ATOMS: atom_id res chain seq x y z
N THR A 1 21.43 4.37 3.21
CA THR A 1 21.02 4.98 1.93
C THR A 1 22.25 5.06 1.06
N THR A 2 22.19 4.56 -0.17
CA THR A 2 23.32 4.69 -1.11
C THR A 2 23.47 6.17 -1.48
N PRO A 3 24.67 6.76 -1.44
CA PRO A 3 24.87 8.15 -1.83
C PRO A 3 24.50 8.36 -3.30
N GLY A 4 23.57 9.27 -3.59
CA GLY A 4 23.30 9.74 -4.96
C GLY A 4 21.96 9.38 -5.60
N THR A 5 20.98 8.85 -4.86
CA THR A 5 19.57 8.73 -5.32
C THR A 5 18.65 9.62 -4.49
N THR A 6 18.77 10.93 -4.67
CA THR A 6 17.76 11.90 -4.20
C THR A 6 16.52 11.82 -5.12
N MET A 7 15.33 12.10 -4.58
CA MET A 7 14.08 12.24 -5.37
C MET A 7 14.28 13.09 -6.64
N THR A 8 15.12 14.13 -6.53
CA THR A 8 15.57 14.99 -7.63
C THR A 8 16.17 14.21 -8.81
N LYS A 9 17.05 13.24 -8.55
CA LYS A 9 17.71 12.45 -9.59
C LYS A 9 16.75 11.47 -10.26
N MET A 10 15.82 10.88 -9.50
CA MET A 10 14.76 10.06 -10.09
C MET A 10 13.87 10.88 -11.02
N PHE A 11 13.54 12.11 -10.60
CA PHE A 11 12.74 13.03 -11.40
C PHE A 11 13.46 13.47 -12.69
N GLU A 12 14.75 13.82 -12.59
CA GLU A 12 15.59 14.15 -13.76
C GLU A 12 15.68 12.99 -14.77
N LEU A 13 15.91 11.76 -14.29
CA LEU A 13 15.97 10.57 -15.16
C LEU A 13 14.63 10.30 -15.85
N TRP A 14 13.52 10.43 -15.12
CA TRP A 14 12.18 10.30 -15.69
C TRP A 14 11.91 11.34 -16.78
N GLN A 15 12.28 12.61 -16.55
CA GLN A 15 12.13 13.68 -17.57
C GLN A 15 12.93 13.40 -18.85
N GLN A 16 14.07 12.72 -18.73
CA GLN A 16 14.90 12.32 -19.86
C GLN A 16 14.38 11.06 -20.57
N GLY A 17 13.25 10.49 -20.14
CA GLY A 17 12.68 9.25 -20.68
C GLY A 17 13.47 8.00 -20.28
N VAL A 18 14.34 8.10 -19.28
CA VAL A 18 15.23 7.02 -18.85
C VAL A 18 14.52 6.16 -17.81
N ASN A 19 13.77 5.16 -18.27
CA ASN A 19 13.22 4.08 -17.45
C ASN A 19 14.13 2.85 -17.49
N LEU A 20 15.38 3.00 -17.04
CA LEU A 20 16.31 1.87 -17.03
C LEU A 20 15.93 0.87 -15.92
N PRO A 21 16.05 -0.44 -16.18
CA PRO A 21 15.96 -1.44 -15.14
C PRO A 21 16.94 -1.12 -14.00
N LEU A 22 16.44 -1.05 -12.78
CA LEU A 22 17.27 -0.93 -11.60
C LEU A 22 17.70 -2.33 -11.18
N ASP A 23 19.01 -2.59 -11.19
CA ASP A 23 19.55 -3.82 -10.61
C ASP A 23 19.43 -3.76 -9.08
N VAL A 24 18.44 -4.48 -8.58
CA VAL A 24 18.13 -4.61 -7.16
C VAL A 24 18.57 -5.97 -6.60
N SER A 25 19.31 -6.78 -7.36
CA SER A 25 19.75 -8.14 -6.97
C SER A 25 20.43 -8.19 -5.59
N GLN A 26 21.25 -7.20 -5.26
CA GLN A 26 21.94 -7.10 -3.96
C GLN A 26 21.03 -6.78 -2.77
N THR A 27 19.77 -6.40 -3.03
CA THR A 27 18.76 -6.11 -2.02
C THR A 27 17.86 -7.30 -1.70
N TYR A 28 17.93 -8.38 -2.48
CA TYR A 28 17.16 -9.59 -2.24
C TYR A 28 17.61 -10.29 -0.94
N PRO A 29 16.67 -10.68 -0.06
CA PRO A 29 16.98 -11.35 1.21
C PRO A 29 17.20 -12.87 1.05
N VAL A 30 16.99 -13.45 -0.13
CA VAL A 30 16.91 -14.90 -0.34
C VAL A 30 18.23 -15.67 -0.10
N ASP A 31 19.40 -15.02 -0.22
CA ASP A 31 20.69 -15.73 -0.20
C ASP A 31 21.57 -15.42 1.02
N ARG A 32 21.02 -14.79 2.07
CA ARG A 32 21.81 -14.29 3.22
C ARG A 32 21.09 -14.51 4.57
N PRO A 33 21.11 -15.73 5.14
CA PRO A 33 20.42 -16.05 6.40
C PRO A 33 20.94 -15.25 7.61
N GLU A 34 22.17 -14.73 7.55
CA GLU A 34 22.76 -13.83 8.54
C GLU A 34 22.26 -12.37 8.43
N ARG A 35 21.50 -12.03 7.39
CA ARG A 35 21.03 -10.67 7.14
C ARG A 35 19.75 -10.43 7.92
N PHE A 36 19.77 -9.38 8.75
CA PHE A 36 18.64 -8.90 9.53
C PHE A 36 17.35 -8.87 8.69
N MET A 37 16.33 -9.61 9.13
CA MET A 37 15.02 -9.70 8.49
C MET A 37 14.30 -8.36 8.67
N ARG A 38 13.92 -7.74 7.55
CA ARG A 38 13.29 -6.41 7.54
C ARG A 38 11.79 -6.60 7.31
N GLY A 39 10.98 -6.31 8.33
CA GLY A 39 9.52 -6.45 8.24
C GLY A 39 8.81 -5.32 7.48
N GLY A 40 9.47 -4.16 7.34
CA GLY A 40 8.88 -2.98 6.67
C GLY A 40 9.20 -2.87 5.17
N HIS A 41 10.10 -3.69 4.63
CA HIS A 41 10.46 -3.70 3.21
C HIS A 41 11.19 -4.99 2.82
N GLY A 42 11.23 -5.31 1.53
CA GLY A 42 11.93 -6.49 1.01
C GLY A 42 11.08 -7.77 0.97
N LEU A 43 9.76 -7.64 1.13
CA LEU A 43 8.81 -8.71 0.83
C LEU A 43 8.77 -8.97 -0.69
N PHE A 44 8.89 -10.24 -1.07
CA PHE A 44 8.69 -10.72 -2.44
C PHE A 44 7.46 -11.62 -2.48
N SER A 45 6.60 -11.40 -3.46
CA SER A 45 5.34 -12.13 -3.61
C SER A 45 4.84 -12.01 -5.05
N THR A 46 3.73 -12.68 -5.35
CA THR A 46 3.01 -12.55 -6.62
C THR A 46 1.67 -11.85 -6.41
N ALA A 47 1.05 -11.36 -7.48
CA ALA A 47 -0.28 -10.74 -7.40
C ALA A 47 -1.31 -11.71 -6.81
N ALA A 48 -1.24 -13.00 -7.20
CA ALA A 48 -2.11 -14.05 -6.69
C ALA A 48 -1.90 -14.33 -5.20
N ASP A 49 -0.65 -14.41 -4.75
CA ASP A 49 -0.34 -14.65 -3.33
C ASP A 49 -0.78 -13.48 -2.45
N TYR A 50 -0.53 -12.25 -2.90
CA TYR A 50 -0.92 -11.06 -2.14
C TYR A 50 -2.44 -10.85 -2.13
N LEU A 51 -3.13 -11.24 -3.21
CA LEU A 51 -4.59 -11.26 -3.24
C LEU A 51 -5.17 -12.21 -2.19
N ARG A 52 -4.58 -13.38 -1.98
CA ARG A 52 -4.98 -14.30 -0.90
C ARG A 52 -4.80 -13.67 0.48
N PHE A 53 -3.70 -12.95 0.70
CA PHE A 53 -3.50 -12.18 1.93
C PHE A 53 -4.57 -11.11 2.11
N ALA A 54 -4.80 -10.26 1.11
CA ALA A 54 -5.78 -9.19 1.18
C ALA A 54 -7.21 -9.72 1.34
N GLN A 55 -7.56 -10.83 0.67
CA GLN A 55 -8.84 -11.51 0.84
C GLN A 55 -9.03 -12.05 2.26
N MET A 56 -7.97 -12.60 2.89
CA MET A 56 -8.02 -13.02 4.30
C MET A 56 -8.35 -11.86 5.23
N MET A 57 -7.79 -10.68 4.95
CA MET A 57 -8.06 -9.46 5.72
C MET A 57 -9.52 -9.01 5.53
N LEU A 58 -9.99 -8.96 4.27
CA LEU A 58 -11.39 -8.62 3.94
C LEU A 58 -12.38 -9.57 4.61
N ASN A 59 -12.07 -10.88 4.63
CA ASN A 59 -12.89 -11.93 5.25
C ASN A 59 -12.86 -11.93 6.79
N GLY A 60 -12.29 -10.91 7.44
CA GLY A 60 -12.24 -10.86 8.91
C GLY A 60 -11.30 -11.90 9.52
N GLY A 61 -10.22 -12.23 8.82
CA GLY A 61 -9.12 -13.02 9.34
C GLY A 61 -9.16 -14.49 8.95
N GLU A 62 -9.99 -14.86 7.97
CA GLU A 62 -10.23 -16.23 7.54
C GLU A 62 -10.02 -16.39 6.04
N LEU A 63 -9.39 -17.48 5.64
CA LEU A 63 -9.22 -17.83 4.23
C LEU A 63 -9.39 -19.33 4.07
N ASP A 64 -10.13 -19.75 3.03
CA ASP A 64 -10.35 -21.16 2.70
C ASP A 64 -10.81 -22.01 3.92
N GLY A 65 -11.70 -21.45 4.74
CA GLY A 65 -12.25 -22.09 5.95
C GLY A 65 -11.28 -22.18 7.14
N THR A 66 -10.10 -21.56 7.05
CA THR A 66 -9.09 -21.54 8.12
C THR A 66 -8.94 -20.15 8.70
N ARG A 67 -9.15 -20.03 10.03
CA ARG A 67 -8.90 -18.79 10.75
C ARG A 67 -7.41 -18.56 10.96
N ILE A 68 -6.89 -17.49 10.36
CA ILE A 68 -5.49 -17.08 10.44
C ILE A 68 -5.33 -15.96 11.48
N LEU A 69 -6.27 -15.00 11.51
CA LEU A 69 -6.30 -13.91 12.49
C LEU A 69 -7.66 -13.82 13.19
N GLY A 70 -7.64 -13.36 14.44
CA GLY A 70 -8.85 -13.08 15.19
C GLY A 70 -9.54 -11.83 14.64
N ARG A 71 -10.87 -11.86 14.49
CA ARG A 71 -11.66 -10.71 14.04
C ARG A 71 -11.37 -9.43 14.86
N LYS A 72 -11.29 -9.56 16.19
CA LYS A 72 -10.95 -8.44 17.08
C LYS A 72 -9.53 -7.89 16.87
N THR A 73 -8.59 -8.74 16.44
CA THR A 73 -7.23 -8.30 16.10
C THR A 73 -7.25 -7.41 14.87
N LEU A 74 -8.04 -7.77 13.85
CA LEU A 74 -8.20 -6.94 12.66
C LEU A 74 -8.87 -5.61 13.00
N GLU A 75 -9.95 -5.60 13.80
CA GLU A 75 -10.58 -4.35 14.25
C GLU A 75 -9.56 -3.38 14.86
N VAL A 76 -8.67 -3.87 15.73
CA VAL A 76 -7.61 -3.04 16.32
C VAL A 76 -6.59 -2.62 15.27
N MET A 77 -6.16 -3.53 14.39
CA MET A 77 -5.18 -3.22 13.34
C MET A 77 -5.66 -2.11 12.39
N HIS A 78 -6.96 -2.07 12.09
CA HIS A 78 -7.54 -1.20 11.06
C HIS A 78 -8.24 0.03 11.65
N THR A 79 -8.04 0.29 12.95
CA THR A 79 -8.48 1.53 13.60
C THR A 79 -7.36 2.56 13.51
N ASN A 80 -7.69 3.84 13.33
CA ASN A 80 -6.69 4.90 13.41
C ASN A 80 -6.05 4.97 14.81
N HIS A 81 -4.72 4.80 14.87
CA HIS A 81 -3.91 4.94 16.10
C HIS A 81 -3.22 6.31 16.23
N VAL A 82 -3.39 7.20 15.26
CA VAL A 82 -2.79 8.55 15.28
C VAL A 82 -3.75 9.54 15.93
N PRO A 83 -3.32 10.27 16.99
CA PRO A 83 -4.13 11.31 17.61
C PRO A 83 -4.60 12.37 16.60
N ARG A 84 -5.84 12.85 16.74
CA ARG A 84 -6.41 13.87 15.83
C ARG A 84 -5.57 15.15 15.74
N THR A 85 -4.85 15.51 16.81
CA THR A 85 -3.95 16.68 16.84
C THR A 85 -2.71 16.53 15.98
N LEU A 86 -2.40 15.32 15.52
CA LEU A 86 -1.29 14.99 14.63
C LEU A 86 -1.75 14.68 13.20
N LEU A 87 -3.03 14.88 12.91
CA LEU A 87 -3.60 14.72 11.57
C LEU A 87 -3.79 16.10 10.89
N PRO A 88 -3.59 16.21 9.57
CA PRO A 88 -3.10 15.15 8.68
C PRO A 88 -1.63 14.82 8.94
N TYR A 89 -1.28 13.54 8.92
CA TYR A 89 0.13 13.16 8.93
C TYR A 89 0.77 13.43 7.56
N GLU A 90 2.09 13.53 7.54
CA GLU A 90 2.85 13.76 6.31
C GLU A 90 3.77 12.59 5.99
N LEU A 91 3.85 12.23 4.71
CA LEU A 91 4.83 11.28 4.18
C LEU A 91 5.69 12.03 3.15
N GLY A 92 6.99 12.14 3.42
CA GLY A 92 7.91 12.85 2.52
C GLY A 92 7.57 14.33 2.32
N GLY A 93 6.94 14.97 3.32
CA GLY A 93 6.50 16.38 3.25
C GLY A 93 5.18 16.60 2.50
N VAL A 94 4.46 15.53 2.17
CA VAL A 94 3.13 15.60 1.56
C VAL A 94 2.10 15.19 2.60
N ALA A 95 1.12 16.06 2.85
CA ALA A 95 0.02 15.79 3.79
C ALA A 95 -0.98 14.76 3.24
N TRP A 96 -1.51 13.92 4.13
CA TRP A 96 -2.52 12.90 3.82
C TRP A 96 -3.86 13.24 4.52
N PRO A 97 -4.60 14.24 4.03
CA PRO A 97 -5.91 14.59 4.60
C PRO A 97 -6.91 13.44 4.46
N GLY A 98 -7.83 13.35 5.41
CA GLY A 98 -8.87 12.31 5.41
C GLY A 98 -8.39 10.90 5.71
N TYR A 99 -7.10 10.68 5.98
CA TYR A 99 -6.57 9.38 6.39
C TYR A 99 -6.09 9.37 7.85
N GLY A 100 -6.40 8.28 8.54
CA GLY A 100 -5.70 7.82 9.73
C GLY A 100 -4.59 6.83 9.38
N PHE A 101 -3.93 6.31 10.41
CA PHE A 101 -2.93 5.25 10.26
C PHE A 101 -3.15 4.15 11.29
N GLY A 102 -3.38 2.94 10.78
CA GLY A 102 -3.56 1.71 11.53
C GLY A 102 -2.23 1.07 11.94
N LEU A 103 -2.29 -0.21 12.30
CA LEU A 103 -1.09 -1.01 12.56
C LEU A 103 -0.53 -1.58 11.25
N GLY A 104 0.14 -0.71 10.48
CA GLY A 104 0.87 -1.08 9.26
C GLY A 104 0.28 -0.56 7.95
N GLU A 105 -0.82 0.18 8.01
CA GLU A 105 -1.59 0.61 6.84
C GLU A 105 -2.27 1.96 7.06
N ARG A 106 -2.60 2.66 5.95
CA ARG A 106 -3.51 3.81 6.02
C ARG A 106 -4.93 3.31 6.24
N VAL A 107 -5.74 4.13 6.91
CA VAL A 107 -7.19 3.90 7.08
C VAL A 107 -7.92 5.14 6.59
N LEU A 108 -8.86 5.00 5.67
CA LEU A 108 -9.69 6.09 5.18
C LEU A 108 -10.68 6.51 6.27
N GLU A 109 -10.62 7.76 6.71
CA GLU A 109 -11.51 8.33 7.73
C GLU A 109 -12.55 9.27 7.09
N ASP A 110 -12.16 10.03 6.06
CA ASP A 110 -13.01 11.02 5.42
C ASP A 110 -12.74 11.11 3.90
N VAL A 111 -13.76 10.76 3.12
CA VAL A 111 -13.73 10.73 1.65
C VAL A 111 -13.57 12.13 1.05
N GLY A 112 -14.23 13.14 1.62
CA GLY A 112 -14.17 14.51 1.13
C GLY A 112 -12.81 15.16 1.36
N LEU A 113 -12.21 14.91 2.53
CA LEU A 113 -10.86 15.41 2.85
C LEU A 113 -9.77 14.67 2.06
N SER A 114 -9.89 13.36 1.89
CA SER A 114 -8.92 12.57 1.13
C SER A 114 -8.99 12.80 -0.38
N ASN A 115 -10.14 13.26 -0.89
CA ASN A 115 -10.40 13.44 -2.31
C ASN A 115 -10.19 12.15 -3.13
N MET A 116 -10.43 11.00 -2.51
CA MET A 116 -10.28 9.67 -3.11
C MET A 116 -11.59 8.89 -2.97
N MET A 117 -12.03 8.25 -4.06
CA MET A 117 -13.18 7.32 -4.00
C MET A 117 -12.87 6.17 -3.04
N GLY A 118 -13.87 5.71 -2.30
CA GLY A 118 -13.77 4.64 -1.30
C GLY A 118 -14.68 4.90 -0.11
N SER A 119 -14.66 3.98 0.84
CA SER A 119 -15.50 4.05 2.04
C SER A 119 -14.68 4.32 3.30
N PRO A 120 -15.21 5.07 4.29
CA PRO A 120 -14.59 5.12 5.61
C PRO A 120 -14.35 3.72 6.17
N GLY A 121 -13.14 3.45 6.65
CA GLY A 121 -12.68 2.12 7.07
C GLY A 121 -11.94 1.34 5.98
N GLU A 122 -11.92 1.80 4.71
CA GLU A 122 -11.04 1.25 3.68
C GLU A 122 -9.58 1.39 4.10
N PHE A 123 -8.80 0.35 3.84
CA PHE A 123 -7.41 0.27 4.30
C PHE A 123 -6.49 -0.32 3.25
N GLY A 124 -5.22 0.02 3.34
CA GLY A 124 -4.21 -0.52 2.45
C GLY A 124 -2.86 0.19 2.57
N TRP A 125 -1.92 -0.17 1.70
CA TRP A 125 -0.61 0.49 1.68
C TRP A 125 0.07 0.44 0.32
N SER A 126 1.06 1.32 0.14
CA SER A 126 1.86 1.42 -1.08
C SER A 126 3.30 0.99 -0.85
N GLY A 127 3.86 0.32 -1.84
CA GLY A 127 5.30 0.09 -1.98
C GLY A 127 5.96 1.15 -2.86
N ALA A 128 7.28 1.32 -2.68
CA ALA A 128 8.06 2.32 -3.41
C ALA A 128 8.04 2.13 -4.94
N ALA A 129 7.93 0.88 -5.40
CA ALA A 129 7.89 0.54 -6.83
C ALA A 129 6.46 0.50 -7.41
N LYS A 130 5.55 1.28 -6.82
CA LYS A 130 4.12 1.41 -7.17
C LYS A 130 3.28 0.13 -7.04
N THR A 131 3.79 -0.89 -6.34
CA THR A 131 2.95 -1.96 -5.83
C THR A 131 1.94 -1.39 -4.85
N TYR A 132 0.68 -1.78 -4.96
CA TYR A 132 -0.40 -1.19 -4.17
C TYR A 132 -1.48 -2.20 -3.90
N TYR A 133 -2.05 -2.15 -2.70
CA TYR A 133 -3.26 -2.90 -2.39
C TYR A 133 -4.20 -2.06 -1.54
N TRP A 134 -5.48 -2.40 -1.62
CA TRP A 134 -6.49 -1.89 -0.72
C TRP A 134 -7.61 -2.91 -0.52
N CYS A 135 -8.29 -2.79 0.61
CA CYS A 135 -9.46 -3.55 0.97
C CYS A 135 -10.54 -2.56 1.42
N ASP A 136 -11.71 -2.63 0.79
CA ASP A 136 -12.89 -1.87 1.19
C ASP A 136 -13.96 -2.84 1.69
N PRO A 137 -14.13 -2.99 3.01
CA PRO A 137 -15.15 -3.87 3.59
C PRO A 137 -16.58 -3.46 3.25
N ALA A 138 -16.85 -2.18 3.00
CA ALA A 138 -18.20 -1.71 2.69
C ALA A 138 -18.61 -2.13 1.27
N GLU A 139 -17.64 -2.17 0.35
CA GLU A 139 -17.83 -2.59 -1.05
C GLU A 139 -17.49 -4.07 -1.29
N GLU A 140 -17.17 -4.83 -0.22
CA GLU A 140 -16.68 -6.22 -0.29
C GLU A 140 -15.56 -6.41 -1.34
N MET A 141 -14.68 -5.42 -1.47
CA MET A 141 -13.73 -5.31 -2.57
C MET A 141 -12.28 -5.39 -2.09
N VAL A 142 -11.47 -6.13 -2.84
CA VAL A 142 -10.00 -6.09 -2.76
C VAL A 142 -9.42 -5.65 -4.09
N GLY A 143 -8.48 -4.71 -4.03
CA GLY A 143 -7.62 -4.35 -5.16
C GLY A 143 -6.17 -4.71 -4.90
N VAL A 144 -5.51 -5.33 -5.88
CA VAL A 144 -4.06 -5.59 -5.87
C VAL A 144 -3.49 -5.14 -7.21
N PHE A 145 -2.48 -4.29 -7.16
CA PHE A 145 -1.76 -3.77 -8.33
C PHE A 145 -0.27 -3.98 -8.12
N MET A 146 0.39 -4.69 -9.04
CA MET A 146 1.81 -5.03 -8.91
C MET A 146 2.62 -4.53 -10.10
N THR A 147 3.58 -3.65 -9.81
CA THR A 147 4.54 -3.13 -10.77
C THR A 147 5.94 -3.11 -10.17
N GLN A 148 6.94 -2.83 -11.01
CA GLN A 148 8.31 -2.51 -10.60
C GLN A 148 8.71 -1.14 -11.18
N LEU A 149 7.86 -0.15 -10.96
CA LEU A 149 8.00 1.20 -11.54
C LEU A 149 8.50 2.17 -10.47
N GLN A 150 9.64 2.82 -10.72
CA GLN A 150 10.13 3.92 -9.89
C GLN A 150 10.11 5.21 -10.71
N SER A 151 8.90 5.76 -10.90
CA SER A 151 8.67 7.04 -11.57
C SER A 151 7.68 7.90 -10.78
N PRO A 152 7.55 9.20 -11.12
CA PRO A 152 6.49 10.06 -10.60
C PRO A 152 5.08 9.59 -10.99
N ASP A 153 4.93 8.79 -12.05
CA ASP A 153 3.63 8.30 -12.51
C ASP A 153 2.92 7.49 -11.41
N GLU A 154 1.59 7.56 -11.42
CA GLU A 154 0.75 6.89 -10.42
C GLU A 154 -0.29 5.95 -11.06
N PRO A 155 0.13 4.97 -11.88
CA PRO A 155 -0.80 4.07 -12.55
C PRO A 155 -1.66 3.27 -11.57
N GLN A 156 -1.15 3.00 -10.35
CA GLN A 156 -1.88 2.34 -9.29
C GLN A 156 -3.09 3.16 -8.79
N MET A 157 -2.96 4.50 -8.78
CA MET A 157 -4.06 5.38 -8.37
C MET A 157 -5.11 5.45 -9.48
N THR A 158 -4.69 5.56 -10.75
CA THR A 158 -5.59 5.45 -11.90
C THR A 158 -6.35 4.12 -11.90
N PHE A 159 -5.66 3.00 -11.66
CA PHE A 159 -6.28 1.69 -11.56
C PHE A 159 -7.34 1.64 -10.46
N ARG A 160 -7.03 2.16 -9.25
CA ARG A 160 -8.01 2.24 -8.15
C ARG A 160 -9.21 3.10 -8.53
N THR A 161 -9.01 4.28 -9.12
CA THR A 161 -10.11 5.15 -9.55
C THR A 161 -11.02 4.44 -10.55
N LEU A 162 -10.44 3.77 -11.55
CA LEU A 162 -11.22 3.01 -12.54
C LEU A 162 -11.98 1.84 -11.90
N ALA A 163 -11.39 1.16 -10.92
CA ALA A 163 -12.05 0.08 -10.19
C ALA A 163 -13.31 0.57 -9.45
N TYR A 164 -13.20 1.68 -8.70
CA TYR A 164 -14.36 2.27 -8.01
C TYR A 164 -15.41 2.81 -8.98
N GLN A 165 -14.99 3.42 -10.10
CA GLN A 165 -15.92 3.90 -11.14
C GLN A 165 -16.70 2.77 -11.83
N ALA A 166 -16.20 1.54 -11.77
CA ALA A 166 -16.85 0.38 -12.37
C ALA A 166 -17.93 -0.25 -11.46
N ILE A 167 -18.06 0.21 -10.21
CA ILE A 167 -19.15 -0.20 -9.32
C ILE A 167 -20.45 0.40 -9.89
N VAL A 168 -21.36 -0.49 -10.28
CA VAL A 168 -22.70 -0.16 -10.76
C VAL A 168 -23.71 -0.80 -9.82
N ASP A 169 -24.67 -0.02 -9.35
CA ASP A 169 -25.81 -0.50 -8.56
C ASP A 169 -26.89 -1.12 -9.46
#